data_AF-A0A3M0G0K0-F1
#
_entry.id   AF-A0A3M0G0K0-F1
#
_cell.length_a   1.000
_cell.length_b   1.000
_cell.length_c   1.000
_cell.angle_alpha   90.00
_cell.angle_beta   90.00
_cell.angle_gamma   90.00
#
_symmetry.space_group_name_H-M   'P 1'
#
loop_
_entity.id
_entity.type
_entity.pdbx_description
1 polymer ?
#
loop_
_entity_poly.entity_id
_entity_poly.type
_entity_poly.pdbx_seq_one_letter_code
_entity_poly.pdbx_strand_id
1 'polypeptide(L)' 'MNFDRYLAAQRKGGNVISVVIVSFVAFMWAATLIDSAFDCGWGWDSQILWLGPLMALFTILVRFCAMAIFKFFGGNL' A
#
# COMPACT_ATOMS: atom_id res chain seq x y z
N MET A 1 13.30 -28.82 -7.75
CA MET A 1 12.82 -27.58 -8.40
C MET A 1 12.41 -26.64 -7.26
N ASN A 2 13.15 -25.56 -7.03
CA ASN A 2 13.17 -24.82 -5.75
C ASN A 2 11.91 -23.96 -5.55
N PHE A 3 10.81 -24.58 -5.12
CA PHE A 3 9.53 -23.93 -4.82
C PHE A 3 9.68 -22.80 -3.79
N ASP A 4 10.55 -22.98 -2.79
CA ASP A 4 10.88 -21.95 -1.78
C ASP A 4 11.48 -20.68 -2.36
N ARG A 5 12.28 -20.79 -3.43
CA ARG A 5 12.90 -19.64 -4.09
C ARG A 5 11.86 -18.82 -4.86
N TYR A 6 10.86 -19.48 -5.45
CA TYR A 6 9.74 -18.82 -6.12
C TYR A 6 8.83 -18.10 -5.11
N LEU A 7 8.53 -18.74 -3.98
CA LEU A 7 7.75 -18.13 -2.89
C LEU A 7 8.47 -16.93 -2.26
N ALA A 8 9.78 -17.02 -2.05
CA ALA A 8 10.58 -15.91 -1.54
C ALA A 8 10.65 -14.73 -2.54
N ALA A 9 10.77 -15.02 -3.84
CA ALA A 9 10.75 -14.01 -4.90
C ALA A 9 9.38 -13.31 -5.00
N GLN A 10 8.27 -14.06 -4.91
CA GLN A 10 6.94 -13.48 -4.89
C GLN A 10 6.67 -12.62 -3.66
N ARG A 11 7.10 -13.04 -2.46
CA ARG A 11 7.02 -12.19 -1.26
C ARG A 11 7.80 -10.90 -1.43
N LYS A 12 9.00 -10.96 -2.00
CA LYS A 12 9.82 -9.77 -2.24
C LYS A 12 9.17 -8.84 -3.25
N GLY A 13 8.63 -9.37 -4.35
CA GLY A 13 7.92 -8.61 -5.37
C GLY A 13 6.66 -7.92 -4.83
N GLY A 14 5.79 -8.68 -4.14
CA GLY A 14 4.57 -8.13 -3.53
C GLY A 14 4.87 -7.09 -2.45
N ASN A 15 5.93 -7.29 -1.67
CA ASN A 15 6.36 -6.33 -0.66
C ASN A 15 6.84 -5.03 -1.31
N VAL A 16 7.64 -5.10 -2.37
CA VAL A 16 8.14 -3.92 -3.10
C VAL A 16 6.99 -3.15 -3.75
N ILE A 17 6.10 -3.81 -4.48
CA ILE A 17 4.96 -3.17 -5.13
C ILE A 17 4.07 -2.50 -4.09
N SER A 18 3.81 -3.16 -2.96
CA SER A 18 3.02 -2.60 -1.87
C SER A 18 3.71 -1.38 -1.22
N VAL A 19 5.03 -1.41 -0.99
CA VAL A 19 5.76 -0.24 -0.47
C VAL A 19 5.65 0.93 -1.46
N VAL A 20 5.83 0.68 -2.75
CA VAL A 20 5.74 1.73 -3.79
C VAL A 20 4.36 2.37 -3.78
N ILE A 21 3.29 1.58 -3.81
CA ILE A 21 1.91 2.09 -3.79
C ILE A 21 1.64 2.89 -2.51
N VAL A 22 1.99 2.35 -1.34
CA VAL A 22 1.78 3.05 -0.06
C VAL A 22 2.57 4.35 -0.01
N SER A 23 3.83 4.36 -0.47
CA SER A 23 4.67 5.56 -0.48
C SER A 23 4.12 6.64 -1.41
N PHE A 24 3.58 6.24 -2.56
CA PHE A 24 2.97 7.16 -3.52
C PHE A 24 1.67 7.76 -2.98
N VAL A 25 0.81 6.94 -2.38
CA VAL A 25 -0.42 7.39 -1.72
C VAL A 25 -0.11 8.33 -0.55
N ALA A 26 0.89 8.01 0.27
CA ALA A 26 1.31 8.87 1.38
C ALA A 26 1.86 10.22 0.88
N PHE A 27 2.63 10.22 -0.21
CA PHE A 27 3.13 11.45 -0.83
C PHE A 27 1.99 12.33 -1.35
N MET A 28 1.03 11.75 -2.08
CA MET A 28 -0.15 12.48 -2.57
C MET A 28 -0.96 13.07 -1.41
N TRP A 29 -1.18 12.28 -0.35
CA TRP A 29 -1.89 12.76 0.83
C TRP A 29 -1.17 13.91 1.53
N ALA A 30 0.15 13.82 1.72
CA ALA A 30 0.95 14.89 2.32
C ALA A 30 0.92 16.17 1.46
N ALA A 31 1.00 16.04 0.14
CA ALA A 31 0.89 17.17 -0.78
C ALA A 31 -0.49 17.85 -0.69
N THR A 32 -1.58 17.07 -0.65
CA THR A 32 -2.93 17.60 -0.45
C THR A 32 -3.08 18.28 0.92
N LEU A 33 -2.47 17.74 1.97
CA LEU A 33 -2.52 18.33 3.31
C LEU A 33 -1.78 19.66 3.37
N ILE A 34 -0.61 19.75 2.74
CA ILE A 34 0.14 21.00 2.65
C ILE A 34 -0.65 22.03 1.83
N ASP A 35 -1.22 21.63 0.69
CA ASP A 35 -2.04 22.52 -0.14
C ASP A 35 -3.25 23.03 0.65
N SER A 36 -3.95 22.16 1.38
CA SER A 36 -5.10 22.54 2.21
C SER A 36 -4.75 23.35 3.45
N ALA A 37 -3.57 23.17 4.05
CA ALA A 37 -3.17 23.86 5.28
C ALA A 37 -2.54 25.23 5.02
N PHE A 38 -1.84 25.37 3.89
CA PHE A 38 -1.14 26.60 3.51
C PHE A 38 -1.82 27.35 2.36
N ASP A 39 -2.96 26.85 1.87
CA ASP A 39 -3.74 27.42 0.77
C ASP A 39 -2.86 27.74 -0.45
N CYS A 40 -1.99 26.79 -0.80
CA CYS A 40 -0.98 26.98 -1.84
C CYS A 40 -1.58 27.09 -3.26
N GLY A 41 -2.87 26.80 -3.42
CA GLY A 41 -3.61 26.98 -4.67
C GLY A 41 -3.25 25.96 -5.74
N TRP A 42 -2.71 24.80 -5.36
CA TRP A 42 -2.34 23.76 -6.32
C TRP A 42 -3.56 23.02 -6.88
N GLY A 43 -4.74 23.24 -6.29
CA GLY A 43 -6.02 22.73 -6.78
C GLY A 43 -6.24 21.26 -6.47
N TRP A 44 -5.62 20.75 -5.40
CA TRP A 44 -5.84 19.37 -4.97
C TRP A 44 -7.22 19.23 -4.33
N ASP A 45 -7.91 18.14 -4.67
CA ASP A 45 -9.23 17.85 -4.13
C ASP A 45 -9.14 17.49 -2.64
N SER A 46 -9.79 18.28 -1.77
CA SER A 46 -9.86 18.04 -0.33
C SER A 46 -10.49 16.69 0.04
N GLN A 47 -11.18 16.01 -0.88
CA GLN A 47 -11.63 14.63 -0.65
C GLN A 47 -10.45 13.67 -0.45
N ILE A 48 -9.28 13.95 -1.03
CA ILE A 48 -8.08 13.12 -0.91
C ILE A 48 -7.56 13.09 0.54
N LEU A 49 -7.84 14.13 1.36
CA LEU A 49 -7.50 14.13 2.79
C LEU A 49 -8.20 13.03 3.58
N TRP A 50 -9.45 12.73 3.22
CA TRP A 50 -10.25 11.66 3.83
C TRP A 50 -10.02 10.32 3.13
N LEU A 51 -9.77 10.34 1.83
CA LEU A 51 -9.57 9.13 1.03
C LEU A 51 -8.17 8.53 1.19
N GLY A 52 -7.14 9.35 1.44
CA GLY A 52 -5.75 8.91 1.60
C GLY A 52 -5.54 7.93 2.76
N PRO A 53 -6.03 8.23 3.99
CA PRO A 53 -5.98 7.30 5.10
C PRO A 53 -6.78 6.03 4.81
N LEU A 54 -7.93 6.14 4.16
CA LEU A 54 -8.77 5.00 3.76
C LEU A 54 -8.05 4.09 2.75
N MET A 55 -7.39 4.66 1.75
CA MET A 55 -6.55 3.96 0.78
C MET A 55 -5.36 3.26 1.45
N ALA A 56 -4.68 3.94 2.38
CA ALA A 56 -3.59 3.34 3.14
C ALA A 56 -4.09 2.13 3.97
N LEU A 57 -5.24 2.28 4.63
CA LEU A 57 -5.88 1.23 5.42
C LEU A 57 -6.30 0.05 4.54
N PHE A 58 -6.89 0.32 3.37
CA PHE A 58 -7.22 -0.69 2.37
C PHE A 58 -5.96 -1.44 1.89
N THR A 59 -4.87 -0.73 1.64
CA THR A 59 -3.61 -1.34 1.18
C THR A 59 -3.00 -2.25 2.25
N ILE A 60 -3.06 -1.85 3.53
CA ILE A 60 -2.64 -2.68 4.67
C ILE A 60 -3.52 -3.93 4.77
N LEU A 61 -4.83 -3.78 4.59
CA LEU A 61 -5.81 -4.86 4.67
C LEU A 61 -5.57 -5.88 3.54
N VAL A 62 -5.32 -5.43 2.32
CA VAL A 62 -4.89 -6.28 1.18
C VAL A 62 -3.60 -7.01 1.50
N ARG A 63 -2.61 -6.34 2.12
CA ARG A 63 -1.35 -6.94 2.56
C ARG A 63 -1.56 -8.02 3.62
N PHE A 64 -2.46 -7.78 4.56
CA PHE A 64 -2.82 -8.72 5.61
C PHE A 64 -3.53 -9.95 5.05
N CYS A 65 -4.49 -9.75 4.14
CA CYS A 65 -5.16 -10.82 3.39
C CYS A 65 -4.18 -11.63 2.55
N ALA A 66 -3.24 -10.98 1.84
CA ALA A 66 -2.22 -11.67 1.08
C ALA A 66 -1.31 -12.52 1.99
N MET A 67 -0.85 -11.98 3.12
CA MET A 67 -0.08 -12.75 4.11
C MET A 67 -0.90 -13.91 4.70
N ALA A 68 -2.18 -13.71 4.99
CA ALA A 68 -3.07 -14.75 5.50
C ALA A 68 -3.25 -15.89 4.50
N ILE A 69 -3.48 -15.57 3.21
CA ILE A 69 -3.58 -16.56 2.13
C ILE A 69 -2.27 -17.32 1.98
N PHE A 70 -1.12 -16.62 1.93
CA PHE A 70 0.19 -17.28 1.84
C PHE A 70 0.50 -18.16 3.07
N LYS A 71 0.06 -17.76 4.26
CA LYS A 71 0.21 -18.58 5.48
C LYS A 71 -0.73 -19.78 5.48
N PHE A 72 -1.94 -19.63 4.95
CA PHE A 72 -2.93 -20.70 4.85
C PHE A 72 -2.52 -21.77 3.82
N PHE A 73 -2.00 -21.35 2.66
CA PHE A 73 -1.50 -22.27 1.64
C PHE A 73 -0.10 -22.82 1.96
N GLY A 74 0.78 -22.03 2.59
CA GLY A 74 2.11 -22.48 3.01
C GLY A 74 2.14 -23.37 4.26
N GLY A 75 1.02 -23.50 4.98
CA GLY A 75 0.89 -24.39 6.14
C GLY A 75 0.29 -25.77 5.81
N ASN A 76 -0.10 -26.01 4.56
CA ASN A 76 -0.70 -27.26 4.07
C ASN A 76 0.23 -28.03 3.10
N LEU A 77 1.52 -27.68 3.08
CA LEU A 77 2.60 -28.35 2.34
C LEU A 77 3.67 -28.79 3.34
#